data_AF-A0A560P9G8-F1
#
_entry.id   AF-A0A560P9G8-F1
#
_cell.length_a   1.000
_cell.length_b   1.000
_cell.length_c   1.000
_cell.angle_alpha   90.00
_cell.angle_beta   90.00
_cell.angle_gamma   90.00
#
_symmetry.space_group_name_H-M   'P 1'
#
loop_
_entity.id
_entity.type
_entity.pdbx_description
1 polymer ?
#
loop_
_entity_poly.entity_id
_entity_poly.type
_entity_poly.pdbx_seq_one_letter_code
_entity_poly.pdbx_strand_id
1 'polypeptide(L)'
;MSEHEKPLKWLREHEGEWRWAADYLVEALGPEHIKSLAPNPSTRLETYESVVSVIRKLQRERPELVFRLQGTIRQRRYRSDSNGRKPLTFTLSNETITKLTSLARRHKVSEATLITALITQEGEALETQKNYEKQLKTAVALERKNGQQRAAFLTAQLDEALKHLERCLELVARWELMWPDDKPPTASDDDIKKRVEPRMKELKDALAYIAFRDTLTTERPMP
;
A
#
# COMPACT_ATOMS: atom_id res chain seq x y z
N MET A 1 -25.88 43.51 -43.76
CA MET A 1 -25.67 42.55 -42.67
C MET A 1 -26.53 42.99 -41.49
N SER A 2 -27.78 42.54 -41.46
CA SER A 2 -28.73 42.93 -40.42
C SER A 2 -28.30 42.32 -39.08
N GLU A 3 -28.63 42.99 -37.97
CA GLU A 3 -28.29 42.57 -36.60
C GLU A 3 -28.70 41.10 -36.29
N HIS A 4 -29.66 40.58 -37.07
CA HIS A 4 -30.18 39.22 -37.06
C HIS A 4 -29.20 38.12 -37.50
N GLU A 5 -28.06 38.43 -38.12
CA GLU A 5 -27.12 37.41 -38.67
C GLU A 5 -25.91 37.10 -37.79
N LYS A 6 -25.66 37.87 -36.71
CA LYS A 6 -24.46 37.61 -35.87
C LYS A 6 -24.65 36.35 -34.99
N PRO A 7 -23.65 35.45 -34.86
CA PRO A 7 -23.72 34.31 -33.95
C PRO A 7 -23.77 34.76 -32.48
N LEU A 8 -24.41 33.97 -31.61
CA LEU A 8 -24.39 34.21 -30.17
C LEU A 8 -23.02 33.78 -29.61
N LYS A 9 -22.26 34.72 -29.04
CA LYS A 9 -20.90 34.47 -28.51
C LYS A 9 -20.80 33.31 -27.51
N TRP A 10 -21.89 32.95 -26.86
CA TRP A 10 -21.94 31.92 -25.82
C TRP A 10 -22.51 30.58 -26.30
N LEU A 11 -23.10 30.48 -27.50
CA LEU A 11 -23.71 29.25 -28.02
C LEU A 11 -22.91 28.72 -29.23
N ARG A 12 -22.40 27.50 -29.13
CA ARG A 12 -21.54 26.90 -30.17
C ARG A 12 -22.36 26.24 -31.29
N GLU A 13 -21.98 26.52 -32.52
CA GLU A 13 -22.59 25.96 -33.72
C GLU A 13 -22.09 24.54 -34.02
N HIS A 14 -20.78 24.32 -33.99
CA HIS A 14 -20.17 23.09 -34.51
C HIS A 14 -20.16 21.89 -33.55
N GLU A 15 -20.55 22.07 -32.28
CA GLU A 15 -20.52 21.00 -31.26
C GLU A 15 -21.90 20.39 -30.99
N GLY A 16 -22.91 20.70 -31.81
CA GLY A 16 -24.29 20.23 -31.59
C GLY A 16 -24.95 20.78 -30.32
N GLU A 17 -24.30 21.70 -29.61
CA GLU A 17 -24.79 22.35 -28.40
C GLU A 17 -26.09 23.14 -28.65
N TRP A 18 -26.22 23.73 -29.83
CA TRP A 18 -27.44 24.43 -30.25
C TRP A 18 -28.65 23.51 -30.42
N ARG A 19 -28.45 22.23 -30.76
CA ARG A 19 -29.54 21.24 -30.82
C ARG A 19 -30.09 20.97 -29.43
N TRP A 20 -29.20 20.85 -28.45
CA TRP A 20 -29.64 20.71 -27.06
C TRP A 20 -30.32 21.97 -26.55
N ALA A 21 -29.84 23.16 -26.95
CA ALA A 21 -30.53 24.41 -26.61
C ALA A 21 -31.92 24.48 -27.26
N ALA A 22 -32.09 23.96 -28.48
CA ALA A 22 -33.38 23.77 -29.12
C ALA A 22 -34.29 22.86 -28.28
N ASP A 23 -33.84 21.66 -27.93
CA ASP A 23 -34.62 20.71 -27.12
C ASP A 23 -35.03 21.32 -25.77
N TYR A 24 -34.09 21.99 -25.08
CA TYR A 24 -34.36 22.69 -23.83
C TYR A 24 -35.44 23.77 -23.98
N LEU A 25 -35.42 24.52 -25.08
CA LEU A 25 -36.44 25.53 -25.36
C LEU A 25 -37.79 24.89 -25.68
N VAL A 26 -37.82 23.73 -26.34
CA VAL A 26 -39.05 22.97 -26.59
C VAL A 26 -39.68 22.47 -25.29
N GLU A 27 -38.86 21.99 -24.36
CA GLU A 27 -39.35 21.54 -23.05
C GLU A 27 -39.78 22.70 -22.15
N ALA A 28 -39.03 23.81 -22.17
CA ALA A 28 -39.28 24.94 -21.28
C ALA A 28 -40.39 25.89 -21.77
N LEU A 29 -40.69 25.89 -23.08
CA LEU A 29 -41.77 26.67 -23.67
C LEU A 29 -42.85 25.71 -24.14
N GLY A 30 -44.06 25.83 -23.60
CA GLY A 30 -45.19 25.04 -24.11
C GLY A 30 -45.38 25.22 -25.63
N PRO A 31 -45.95 24.22 -26.33
CA PRO A 31 -46.04 24.19 -27.79
C PRO A 31 -46.74 25.43 -28.39
N GLU A 32 -47.70 26.00 -27.66
CA GLU A 32 -48.42 27.22 -28.06
C GLU A 32 -47.55 28.49 -27.99
N HIS A 33 -46.59 28.56 -27.07
CA HIS A 33 -45.63 29.67 -27.01
C HIS A 33 -44.58 29.58 -28.11
N ILE A 34 -44.17 28.37 -28.47
CA ILE A 34 -43.25 28.16 -29.60
C ILE A 34 -43.92 28.57 -30.91
N LYS A 35 -45.21 28.22 -31.06
CA LYS A 35 -46.06 28.67 -32.17
C LYS A 35 -46.20 30.20 -32.22
N SER A 36 -46.42 30.89 -31.11
CA SER A 36 -46.61 32.35 -31.12
C SER A 36 -45.35 33.15 -31.45
N LEU A 37 -44.17 32.58 -31.21
CA LEU A 37 -42.88 33.22 -31.48
C LEU A 37 -42.56 33.27 -33.00
N ALA A 38 -43.29 32.51 -33.85
CA ALA A 38 -42.96 32.26 -35.25
C ALA A 38 -44.18 32.08 -36.19
N PRO A 39 -44.08 32.38 -37.50
CA PRO A 39 -45.14 32.05 -38.48
C PRO A 39 -45.32 30.55 -38.76
N ASN A 40 -44.25 29.75 -38.67
CA ASN A 40 -44.25 28.31 -38.95
C ASN A 40 -43.75 27.52 -37.71
N PRO A 41 -44.63 26.74 -37.05
CA PRO A 41 -44.32 26.07 -35.78
C PRO A 41 -43.34 24.90 -35.86
N SER A 42 -43.28 24.21 -37.00
CA SER A 42 -42.72 22.85 -37.09
C SER A 42 -41.22 22.80 -37.38
N THR A 43 -40.61 23.83 -37.97
CA THR A 43 -39.25 23.75 -38.54
C THR A 43 -38.22 24.69 -37.90
N ARG A 44 -38.59 25.43 -36.85
CA ARG A 44 -37.81 26.61 -36.42
C ARG A 44 -36.73 26.37 -35.37
N LEU A 45 -36.48 25.13 -34.98
CA LEU A 45 -35.37 24.79 -34.08
C LEU A 45 -34.46 23.73 -34.73
N GLU A 46 -34.61 23.54 -36.05
CA GLU A 46 -33.85 22.56 -36.84
C GLU A 46 -32.49 23.10 -37.29
N THR A 47 -32.23 24.41 -37.16
CA THR A 47 -30.96 25.05 -37.57
C THR A 47 -30.39 25.96 -36.48
N TYR A 48 -29.07 26.18 -36.51
CA TYR A 48 -28.41 27.07 -35.55
C TYR A 48 -28.96 28.50 -35.59
N GLU A 49 -29.17 29.06 -36.79
CA GLU A 49 -29.64 30.43 -36.98
C GLU A 49 -31.07 30.61 -36.48
N SER A 50 -31.90 29.58 -36.62
CA SER A 50 -33.29 29.59 -36.16
C SER A 50 -33.36 29.57 -34.63
N VAL A 51 -32.53 28.76 -33.97
CA VAL A 51 -32.34 28.76 -32.51
C VAL A 51 -31.84 30.12 -32.00
N VAL A 52 -30.81 30.69 -32.64
CA VAL A 52 -30.28 32.02 -32.27
C VAL A 52 -31.36 33.10 -32.38
N SER A 53 -32.17 33.06 -33.42
CA SER A 53 -33.25 34.01 -33.65
C SER A 53 -34.35 33.92 -32.58
N VAL A 54 -34.73 32.70 -32.18
CA VAL A 54 -35.69 32.46 -31.10
C VAL A 54 -35.13 32.94 -29.76
N ILE A 55 -33.88 32.60 -29.45
CA ILE A 55 -33.21 33.05 -28.21
C ILE A 55 -33.19 34.58 -28.12
N ARG A 56 -32.93 35.30 -29.22
CA ARG A 56 -32.94 36.77 -29.24
C ARG A 56 -34.31 37.38 -28.98
N LYS A 57 -35.38 36.77 -29.51
CA LYS A 57 -36.75 37.18 -29.18
C LYS A 57 -37.04 36.94 -27.70
N LEU A 58 -36.72 35.74 -27.20
CA LEU A 58 -36.87 35.38 -25.79
C LEU A 58 -36.02 36.24 -24.87
N GLN A 59 -34.88 36.77 -25.32
CA GLN A 59 -34.07 37.66 -24.51
C GLN A 59 -34.77 38.99 -24.23
N ARG A 60 -35.71 39.41 -25.09
CA ARG A 60 -36.56 40.60 -24.89
C ARG A 60 -37.82 40.27 -24.09
N GLU A 61 -38.43 39.11 -24.34
CA GLU A 61 -39.72 38.74 -23.74
C GLU A 61 -39.60 38.00 -22.40
N ARG A 62 -38.57 37.17 -22.23
CA ARG A 62 -38.32 36.29 -21.07
C ARG A 62 -36.82 36.13 -20.78
N PRO A 63 -36.12 37.21 -20.35
CA PRO A 63 -34.67 37.18 -20.13
C PRO A 63 -34.23 36.13 -19.10
N GLU A 64 -35.06 35.83 -18.11
CA GLU A 64 -34.79 34.82 -17.07
C GLU A 64 -34.63 33.40 -17.63
N LEU A 65 -35.41 33.06 -18.68
CA LEU A 65 -35.31 31.75 -19.33
C LEU A 65 -33.98 31.63 -20.08
N VAL A 66 -33.57 32.69 -20.77
CA VAL A 66 -32.29 32.73 -21.46
C VAL A 66 -31.12 32.65 -20.47
N PHE A 67 -31.22 33.31 -19.31
CA PHE A 67 -30.21 33.21 -18.26
C PHE A 67 -30.08 31.80 -17.69
N ARG A 68 -31.20 31.11 -17.44
CA ARG A 68 -31.20 29.70 -17.01
C ARG A 68 -30.61 28.78 -18.08
N LEU A 69 -30.96 28.99 -19.35
CA LEU A 69 -30.39 28.26 -20.48
C LEU A 69 -28.86 28.42 -20.53
N GLN A 70 -28.36 29.66 -20.45
CA GLN A 70 -26.92 29.95 -20.40
C GLN A 70 -26.22 29.24 -19.22
N GLY A 71 -26.81 29.30 -18.02
CA GLY A 71 -26.28 28.63 -16.84
C GLY A 71 -26.19 27.11 -17.01
N THR A 72 -27.23 26.51 -17.60
CA THR A 72 -27.30 25.06 -17.81
C THR A 72 -26.28 24.61 -18.86
N ILE A 73 -26.12 25.36 -19.96
CA ILE A 73 -25.06 25.09 -20.95
C ILE A 73 -23.68 25.18 -20.33
N ARG A 74 -23.41 26.23 -19.53
CA ARG A 74 -22.14 26.38 -18.82
C ARG A 74 -21.85 25.19 -17.89
N GLN A 75 -22.87 24.74 -17.15
CA GLN A 75 -22.74 23.59 -16.26
C GLN A 75 -22.53 22.29 -17.04
N ARG A 76 -23.18 22.12 -18.19
CA ARG A 76 -22.99 20.97 -19.07
C ARG A 76 -21.58 20.92 -19.63
N ARG A 77 -21.04 22.05 -20.10
CA ARG A 77 -19.63 22.17 -20.52
C ARG A 77 -18.64 21.87 -19.40
N TYR A 78 -18.95 22.28 -18.18
CA TYR A 78 -18.09 21.98 -17.02
C TYR A 78 -18.11 20.48 -16.67
N ARG A 79 -19.22 19.79 -16.95
CA ARG A 79 -19.43 18.36 -16.69
C ARG A 79 -19.01 17.44 -17.84
N SER A 80 -18.79 17.95 -19.05
CA SER A 80 -18.30 17.14 -20.16
C SER A 80 -16.86 16.69 -19.91
N ASP A 81 -16.57 15.42 -20.20
CA ASP A 81 -15.34 14.70 -19.84
C ASP A 81 -14.02 15.31 -20.36
N SER A 82 -14.07 16.38 -21.17
CA SER A 82 -12.89 17.02 -21.78
C SER A 82 -11.95 17.72 -20.81
N ASN A 83 -12.32 17.91 -19.54
CA ASN A 83 -11.50 18.60 -18.54
C ASN A 83 -10.81 17.67 -17.51
N GLY A 84 -10.79 16.35 -17.76
CA GLY A 84 -10.06 15.38 -16.91
C GLY A 84 -10.64 15.16 -15.51
N ARG A 85 -11.81 15.74 -15.19
CA ARG A 85 -12.51 15.59 -13.91
C ARG A 85 -13.83 14.86 -14.13
N LYS A 86 -13.93 13.64 -13.59
CA LYS A 86 -15.17 12.88 -13.55
C LYS A 86 -15.86 13.10 -12.21
N PRO A 87 -17.07 13.69 -12.16
CA PRO A 87 -17.79 13.86 -10.90
C PRO A 87 -18.19 12.48 -10.35
N LEU A 88 -17.92 12.27 -9.07
CA LEU A 88 -18.32 11.07 -8.34
C LEU A 88 -19.10 11.51 -7.11
N THR A 89 -20.36 11.11 -7.03
CA THR A 89 -21.27 11.54 -5.97
C THR A 89 -21.46 10.39 -4.98
N PHE A 90 -21.21 10.65 -3.70
CA PHE A 90 -21.50 9.74 -2.60
C PHE A 90 -22.42 10.41 -1.60
N THR A 91 -23.24 9.59 -0.94
CA THR A 91 -24.01 10.01 0.22
C THR A 91 -23.27 9.54 1.47
N LEU A 92 -22.91 10.48 2.34
CA LEU A 92 -22.27 10.21 3.63
C LEU A 92 -23.24 10.56 4.75
N SER A 93 -23.06 9.99 5.95
CA SER A 93 -23.83 10.40 7.11
C SER A 93 -23.51 11.85 7.50
N ASN A 94 -24.46 12.54 8.13
CA ASN A 94 -24.27 13.92 8.60
C ASN A 94 -23.06 14.04 9.54
N GLU A 95 -22.83 13.03 10.38
CA GLU A 95 -21.69 12.98 11.29
C GLU A 95 -20.36 12.93 10.53
N THR A 96 -20.27 12.09 9.50
CA THR A 96 -19.06 11.97 8.66
C THR A 96 -18.77 13.26 7.90
N ILE A 97 -19.80 13.89 7.33
CA ILE A 97 -19.66 15.19 6.66
C ILE A 97 -19.13 16.23 7.64
N THR A 98 -19.74 16.34 8.83
CA THR A 98 -19.34 17.31 9.85
C THR A 98 -17.88 17.11 10.27
N LYS A 99 -17.47 15.86 10.49
CA LYS A 99 -16.08 15.53 10.81
C LYS A 99 -15.14 15.89 9.67
N LEU A 100 -15.45 15.51 8.43
CA LEU A 100 -14.64 15.81 7.25
C LEU A 100 -14.46 17.32 7.06
N THR A 101 -15.55 18.09 7.14
CA THR A 101 -15.52 19.54 7.03
C THR A 101 -14.69 20.17 8.15
N SER A 102 -14.83 19.68 9.39
CA SER A 102 -14.05 20.19 10.53
C SER A 102 -12.55 19.95 10.36
N LEU A 103 -12.17 18.77 9.87
CA LEU A 103 -10.78 18.41 9.59
C LEU A 103 -10.22 19.23 8.43
N ALA A 104 -10.97 19.36 7.33
CA ALA A 104 -10.57 20.15 6.18
C ALA A 104 -10.31 21.62 6.57
N ARG A 105 -11.18 22.20 7.40
CA ARG A 105 -10.99 23.55 7.97
C ARG A 105 -9.75 23.64 8.85
N ARG A 106 -9.55 22.68 9.75
CA ARG A 106 -8.37 22.64 10.64
C ARG A 106 -7.07 22.63 9.84
N HIS A 107 -7.03 21.88 8.76
CA HIS A 107 -5.87 21.75 7.88
C HIS A 107 -5.82 22.80 6.75
N LYS A 108 -6.81 23.71 6.66
CA LYS A 108 -6.92 24.75 5.61
C LYS A 108 -6.85 24.19 4.18
N VAL A 109 -7.42 23.01 3.96
CA VAL A 109 -7.46 22.34 2.65
C VAL A 109 -8.90 22.05 2.23
N SER A 110 -9.11 21.73 0.96
CA SER A 110 -10.42 21.25 0.50
C SER A 110 -10.68 19.84 1.02
N GLU A 111 -11.94 19.47 1.19
CA GLU A 111 -12.35 18.12 1.61
C GLU A 111 -11.83 17.04 0.65
N ALA A 112 -11.85 17.32 -0.66
CA ALA A 112 -11.28 16.44 -1.68
C ALA A 112 -9.76 16.25 -1.50
N THR A 113 -9.03 17.33 -1.24
CA THR A 113 -7.58 17.29 -0.98
C THR A 113 -7.27 16.50 0.29
N LEU A 114 -8.08 16.66 1.35
CA LEU A 114 -7.94 15.91 2.58
C LEU A 114 -8.15 14.41 2.36
N ILE A 115 -9.20 14.03 1.62
CA ILE A 115 -9.46 12.62 1.27
C ILE A 115 -8.30 12.05 0.47
N THR A 116 -7.78 12.77 -0.53
CA THR A 116 -6.61 12.33 -1.30
C THR A 116 -5.41 12.10 -0.38
N ALA A 117 -5.11 13.03 0.51
CA ALA A 117 -4.00 12.89 1.45
C ALA A 117 -4.15 11.67 2.37
N LEU A 118 -5.35 11.44 2.91
CA LEU A 118 -5.63 10.27 3.75
C LEU A 118 -5.46 8.95 2.98
N ILE A 119 -5.96 8.88 1.75
CA ILE A 119 -5.80 7.68 0.90
C ILE A 119 -4.32 7.43 0.60
N THR A 120 -3.56 8.47 0.24
CA THR A 120 -2.13 8.35 -0.03
C THR A 120 -1.36 7.90 1.22
N GLN A 121 -1.65 8.51 2.37
CA GLN A 121 -0.99 8.17 3.63
C GLN A 121 -1.26 6.72 4.05
N GLU A 122 -2.49 6.23 3.92
CA GLU A 122 -2.82 4.82 4.20
C GLU A 122 -2.10 3.87 3.24
N GLY A 123 -2.00 4.23 1.96
CA GLY A 123 -1.23 3.47 0.98
C GLY A 123 0.26 3.38 1.34
N GLU A 124 0.86 4.51 1.74
CA GLU A 124 2.26 4.57 2.18
C GLU A 124 2.49 3.82 3.50
N ALA A 125 1.57 3.93 4.46
CA ALA A 125 1.62 3.19 5.72
C ALA A 125 1.59 1.67 5.49
N LEU A 126 0.75 1.20 4.57
CA LEU A 126 0.66 -0.21 4.25
C LEU A 126 1.95 -0.73 3.58
N GLU A 127 2.52 0.02 2.64
CA GLU A 127 3.76 -0.37 1.98
C GLU A 127 4.98 -0.32 2.91
N THR A 128 5.04 0.68 3.80
CA THR A 128 6.09 0.74 4.83
C THR A 128 6.00 -0.45 5.80
N GLN A 129 4.80 -0.81 6.24
CA GLN A 129 4.59 -2.00 7.08
C GLN A 129 5.04 -3.28 6.37
N LYS A 130 4.64 -3.50 5.11
CA LYS A 130 5.09 -4.66 4.32
C LYS A 130 6.60 -4.72 4.18
N ASN A 131 7.25 -3.58 3.94
CA ASN A 131 8.69 -3.51 3.81
C ASN A 131 9.39 -3.81 5.13
N TYR A 132 8.88 -3.29 6.24
CA TYR A 132 9.40 -3.59 7.57
C TYR A 132 9.29 -5.09 7.89
N GLU A 133 8.14 -5.73 7.61
CA GLU A 133 7.97 -7.16 7.81
C GLU A 133 8.95 -8.00 6.97
N LYS A 134 9.21 -7.59 5.72
CA LYS A 134 10.22 -8.24 4.87
C LYS A 134 11.61 -8.10 5.47
N GLN A 135 11.99 -6.90 5.89
CA GLN A 135 13.29 -6.65 6.53
C GLN A 135 13.46 -7.49 7.80
N LEU A 136 12.44 -7.54 8.65
CA LEU A 136 12.45 -8.34 9.87
C LEU A 136 12.62 -9.83 9.57
N LYS A 137 11.88 -10.37 8.58
CA LYS A 137 12.03 -11.77 8.15
C LYS A 137 13.45 -12.06 7.66
N THR A 138 14.05 -11.15 6.88
CA THR A 138 15.42 -11.32 6.40
C THR A 138 16.45 -11.25 7.53
N ALA A 139 16.28 -10.33 8.48
CA ALA A 139 17.16 -10.20 9.64
C ALA A 139 17.09 -11.46 10.53
N VAL A 140 15.88 -11.94 10.84
CA VAL A 140 15.69 -13.17 11.61
C VAL A 140 16.29 -14.39 10.90
N ALA A 141 16.12 -14.49 9.57
CA ALA A 141 16.72 -15.58 8.81
C ALA A 141 18.26 -15.54 8.84
N LEU A 142 18.85 -14.33 8.76
CA LEU A 142 20.29 -14.14 8.86
C LEU A 142 20.81 -14.50 10.25
N GLU A 143 20.17 -14.03 11.31
CA GLU A 143 20.54 -14.37 12.69
C GLU A 143 20.45 -15.87 12.96
N ARG A 144 19.38 -16.52 12.48
CA ARG A 144 19.25 -17.99 12.57
C ARG A 144 20.39 -18.70 11.85
N LYS A 145 20.73 -18.26 10.63
CA LYS A 145 21.84 -18.83 9.87
C LYS A 145 23.18 -18.63 10.58
N ASN A 146 23.44 -17.42 11.08
CA ASN A 146 24.66 -17.11 11.83
C ASN A 146 24.75 -17.94 13.11
N GLY A 147 23.64 -18.09 13.84
CA GLY A 147 23.54 -18.93 15.03
C GLY A 147 23.83 -20.40 14.72
N GLN A 148 23.23 -20.95 13.66
CA GLN A 148 23.49 -22.32 13.20
C GLN A 148 24.96 -22.54 12.81
N GLN A 149 25.56 -21.59 12.09
CA GLN A 149 26.98 -21.66 11.71
C GLN A 149 27.90 -21.62 12.93
N ARG A 150 27.62 -20.73 13.89
CA ARG A 150 28.39 -20.65 15.15
C ARG A 150 28.25 -21.92 15.97
N ALA A 151 27.03 -22.45 16.10
CA ALA A 151 26.79 -23.71 16.80
C ALA A 151 27.58 -24.85 16.15
N ALA A 152 27.49 -25.01 14.82
CA ALA A 152 28.23 -26.04 14.09
C ALA A 152 29.75 -25.90 14.25
N PHE A 153 30.27 -24.67 14.20
CA PHE A 153 31.70 -24.40 14.41
C PHE A 153 32.16 -24.79 15.82
N LEU A 154 31.41 -24.39 16.85
CA LEU A 154 31.73 -24.70 18.25
C LEU A 154 31.63 -26.20 18.53
N THR A 155 30.63 -26.89 17.97
CA THR A 155 30.53 -28.35 18.08
C THR A 155 31.75 -29.02 17.46
N ALA A 156 32.18 -28.60 16.27
CA ALA A 156 33.37 -29.15 15.63
C ALA A 156 34.65 -28.91 16.44
N GLN A 157 34.80 -27.72 17.05
CA GLN A 157 35.92 -27.45 17.95
C GLN A 157 35.90 -28.31 19.21
N LEU A 158 34.71 -28.52 19.79
CA LEU A 158 34.54 -29.39 20.96
C LEU A 158 34.92 -30.84 20.62
N ASP A 159 34.45 -31.36 19.49
CA ASP A 159 34.78 -32.71 19.04
C ASP A 159 36.30 -32.90 18.86
N GLU A 160 36.97 -31.90 18.26
CA GLU A 160 38.41 -31.96 18.07
C GLU A 160 39.18 -31.86 19.40
N ALA A 161 38.74 -30.99 20.32
CA ALA A 161 39.30 -30.89 21.65
C ALA A 161 39.14 -32.21 22.44
N LEU A 162 38.00 -32.89 22.32
CA LEU A 162 37.77 -34.20 22.94
C LEU A 162 38.73 -35.25 22.40
N LYS A 163 38.98 -35.30 21.09
CA LYS A 163 39.97 -36.21 20.50
C LYS A 163 41.39 -35.93 21.02
N HIS A 164 41.77 -34.66 21.12
CA HIS A 164 43.07 -34.28 21.66
C HIS A 164 43.22 -34.68 23.13
N LEU A 165 42.18 -34.48 23.94
CA LEU A 165 42.15 -34.90 25.34
C LEU A 165 42.25 -36.41 25.48
N GLU A 166 41.48 -37.16 24.69
CA GLU A 166 41.55 -38.63 24.65
C GLU A 166 42.96 -39.12 24.34
N ARG A 167 43.60 -38.56 23.29
CA ARG A 167 44.99 -38.88 22.94
C ARG A 167 45.99 -38.53 24.06
N CYS A 168 45.80 -37.41 24.75
CA CYS A 168 46.65 -37.04 25.90
C CYS A 168 46.47 -38.02 27.06
N LEU A 169 45.23 -38.44 27.34
CA LEU A 169 44.93 -39.44 28.38
C LEU A 169 45.52 -40.80 28.05
N GLU A 170 45.46 -41.24 26.79
CA GLU A 170 46.13 -42.47 26.33
C GLU A 170 47.64 -42.41 26.56
N LEU A 171 48.27 -41.28 26.25
CA LEU A 171 49.69 -41.07 26.51
C LEU A 171 49.98 -41.13 28.02
N VAL A 172 49.23 -40.40 28.85
CA VAL A 172 49.41 -40.43 30.31
C VAL A 172 49.20 -41.84 30.87
N ALA A 173 48.16 -42.56 30.44
CA ALA A 173 47.90 -43.93 30.88
C ALA A 173 49.03 -44.89 30.47
N ARG A 174 49.60 -44.74 29.26
CA ARG A 174 50.80 -45.46 28.81
C ARG A 174 51.99 -45.19 29.72
N TRP A 175 52.26 -43.92 30.02
CA TRP A 175 53.34 -43.51 30.92
C TRP A 175 53.15 -44.07 32.34
N GLU A 176 51.94 -43.99 32.90
CA GLU A 176 51.62 -44.51 34.24
C GLU A 176 51.73 -46.04 34.34
N LEU A 177 51.46 -46.78 33.26
CA LEU A 177 51.59 -48.23 33.22
C LEU A 177 53.05 -48.69 33.07
N MET A 178 53.91 -47.82 32.54
CA MET A 178 55.35 -48.08 32.39
C MET A 178 56.17 -47.76 33.66
N TRP A 179 55.58 -47.04 34.61
CA TRP A 179 56.20 -46.68 35.90
C TRP A 179 55.72 -47.66 36.99
N PRO A 180 56.58 -48.45 37.68
CA PRO A 180 57.97 -48.18 38.09
C PRO A 180 59.03 -49.17 37.53
N ASP A 181 58.71 -50.00 36.54
CA ASP A 181 59.54 -51.16 36.14
C ASP A 181 60.73 -50.82 35.22
N ASP A 182 60.90 -49.55 34.79
CA ASP A 182 62.03 -48.98 34.01
C ASP A 182 62.52 -49.80 32.79
N LYS A 183 61.75 -50.79 32.36
CA LYS A 183 61.88 -51.59 31.14
C LYS A 183 60.55 -51.51 30.42
N PRO A 184 60.49 -51.59 29.08
CA PRO A 184 59.22 -51.49 28.37
C PRO A 184 58.55 -52.88 28.28
N PRO A 185 57.58 -53.27 29.13
CA PRO A 185 56.52 -54.13 28.66
C PRO A 185 55.61 -53.24 27.81
N THR A 186 55.37 -53.63 26.57
CA THR A 186 54.39 -52.96 25.70
C THR A 186 53.06 -52.94 26.44
N ALA A 187 52.67 -51.80 27.01
CA ALA A 187 51.38 -51.66 27.68
C ALA A 187 50.29 -52.08 26.69
N SER A 188 49.48 -53.06 27.07
CA SER A 188 48.40 -53.56 26.21
C SER A 188 47.40 -52.43 25.95
N ASP A 189 46.99 -52.26 24.69
CA ASP A 189 45.96 -51.26 24.33
C ASP A 189 44.65 -51.47 25.12
N ASP A 190 44.36 -52.70 25.56
CA ASP A 190 43.22 -52.99 26.42
C ASP A 190 43.35 -52.39 27.84
N ASP A 191 44.55 -52.36 28.41
CA ASP A 191 44.78 -51.81 29.75
C ASP A 191 44.81 -50.28 29.75
N ILE A 192 45.24 -49.69 28.63
CA ILE A 192 45.15 -48.25 28.37
C ILE A 192 43.69 -47.83 28.25
N LYS A 193 42.88 -48.55 27.46
CA LYS A 193 41.44 -48.28 27.31
C LYS A 193 40.70 -48.35 28.64
N LYS A 194 40.98 -49.34 29.49
CA LYS A 194 40.38 -49.46 30.84
C LYS A 194 40.62 -48.23 31.72
N ARG A 195 41.71 -47.48 31.52
CA ARG A 195 42.00 -46.24 32.26
C ARG A 195 41.41 -44.98 31.60
N VAL A 196 41.33 -44.95 30.27
CA VAL A 196 40.91 -43.78 29.48
C VAL A 196 39.39 -43.69 29.33
N GLU A 197 38.71 -44.78 28.99
CA GLU A 197 37.27 -44.82 28.76
C GLU A 197 36.42 -44.28 29.94
N PRO A 198 36.65 -44.67 31.21
CA PRO A 198 35.85 -44.15 32.32
C PRO A 198 36.04 -42.64 32.52
N ARG A 199 37.28 -42.13 32.37
CA ARG A 199 37.58 -40.69 32.49
C ARG A 199 36.96 -39.86 31.35
N MET A 200 37.00 -40.38 30.12
CA MET A 200 36.33 -39.74 28.98
C MET A 200 34.82 -39.76 29.11
N LYS A 201 34.25 -40.83 29.69
CA LYS A 201 32.82 -40.91 29.98
C LYS A 201 32.39 -39.88 31.03
N GLU A 202 33.09 -39.81 32.16
CA GLU A 202 32.84 -38.81 33.21
C GLU A 202 32.91 -37.37 32.67
N LEU A 203 33.89 -37.07 31.83
CA LEU A 203 34.04 -35.76 31.20
C LEU A 203 32.87 -35.43 30.26
N LYS A 204 32.46 -36.38 29.41
CA LYS A 204 31.31 -36.20 28.50
C LYS A 204 30.00 -36.03 29.28
N ASP A 205 29.81 -36.79 30.36
CA ASP A 205 28.64 -36.69 31.22
C ASP A 205 28.60 -35.33 31.95
N ALA A 206 29.75 -34.83 32.42
CA ALA A 206 29.86 -33.51 33.03
C ALA A 206 29.55 -32.38 32.03
N LEU A 207 30.07 -32.46 30.81
CA LEU A 207 29.77 -31.50 29.75
C LEU A 207 28.28 -31.51 29.37
N ALA A 208 27.66 -32.69 29.29
CA ALA A 208 26.23 -32.83 29.03
C ALA A 208 25.37 -32.21 30.14
N TYR A 209 25.78 -32.40 31.41
CA TYR A 209 25.10 -31.79 32.55
C TYR A 209 25.19 -30.26 32.53
N ILE A 210 26.36 -29.70 32.21
CA ILE A 210 26.55 -28.24 32.08
C ILE A 210 25.66 -27.70 30.97
N ALA A 211 25.66 -28.33 29.80
CA ALA A 211 24.82 -27.92 28.68
C ALA A 211 23.32 -27.95 29.04
N PHE A 212 22.86 -29.01 29.73
CA PHE A 212 21.49 -29.13 30.21
C PHE A 212 21.12 -28.04 31.23
N ARG A 213 22.01 -27.75 32.18
CA ARG A 213 21.80 -26.67 33.17
C ARG A 213 21.71 -25.30 32.51
N ASP A 214 22.57 -25.04 31.53
CA ASP A 214 22.56 -23.77 30.82
C ASP A 214 21.26 -23.61 30.02
N THR A 215 20.76 -24.67 29.38
CA THR A 215 19.44 -24.61 28.71
C THR A 215 18.28 -24.27 29.66
N LEU A 216 18.33 -24.73 30.91
CA LEU A 216 17.31 -24.42 31.92
C LEU A 216 17.39 -22.99 32.46
N THR A 217 18.55 -22.33 32.35
CA THR A 217 18.79 -20.98 32.92
C THR A 217 18.82 -19.87 31.87
N THR A 218 18.93 -20.21 30.58
CA THR A 218 18.91 -19.24 29.46
C THR A 218 17.53 -19.01 28.82
N GLU A 219 16.45 -19.62 29.30
CA GLU A 219 15.08 -19.25 28.92
C GLU A 219 14.71 -17.87 29.50
N ARG A 220 15.27 -16.80 28.91
CA ARG A 220 14.63 -15.50 28.91
C ARG A 220 13.80 -15.44 27.62
N PRO A 221 12.46 -15.51 27.69
CA PRO A 221 11.66 -15.24 26.51
C PRO A 221 11.82 -13.75 26.22
N MET A 222 12.61 -13.42 25.19
CA MET A 222 12.57 -12.07 24.62
C MET A 222 11.32 -11.98 23.73
N PRO A 223 10.51 -10.93 23.89
CA PRO A 223 9.25 -10.72 23.16
C PRO A 223 9.44 -10.53 21.65
#